data_AF-A0A510PNE2-F1
#
_entry.id   AF-A0A510PNE2-F1
#
_cell.length_a   1.000
_cell.length_b   1.000
_cell.length_c   1.000
_cell.angle_alpha   90.00
_cell.angle_beta   90.00
_cell.angle_gamma   90.00
#
_symmetry.space_group_name_H-M   'P 1'
#
loop_
_entity.id
_entity.type
_entity.pdbx_description
1 polymer ?
#
loop_
_entity_poly.entity_id
_entity_poly.type
_entity_poly.pdbx_seq_one_letter_code
_entity_poly.pdbx_strand_id
1 'polypeptide(L)'
;MKKRETLLEKFCCFLVLRQNRTEWNCDRRLRRNMESYGQIDPNVESEEYWALFFHQQYQNHGSKNHLFRGHLYAYLQEPCYWAAAEIYQKYQAKLDYQIEDYFNEGILGFEAILADFKPLFSTRFDNFANQRIKYRLIDRIRQISQAFGHNTWSLLLNSTGARLSQALLARGLVGETLENYLLAWDYYKEIYAQAKIKTDGKIQEPSPEIWQKIAAAYNSDSHATIKISSATITRWLKDAGQAIFDYLFPQGKTISLQQPLGGEESSTREEMIEDTLHDTPWQQLEAAENFRESQQNHQKILAWLGAEISQICQQPQQAKLHPQIQLILEMTYGSGLGQVAIAAKITEITTVVIKQYQVSRELDKVYRHLAKKFLPWASENLHIPFQSHDREVISKAIEPWLTYYYQTSATTQED
;
A
#
# COMPACT_ATOMS: atom_id res chain seq x y z
N MET A 1 -7.67 1.58 39.19
CA MET A 1 -6.74 2.44 39.94
C MET A 1 -7.41 3.00 41.19
N LYS A 2 -6.81 2.80 42.37
CA LYS A 2 -7.28 3.37 43.65
C LYS A 2 -6.97 4.87 43.68
N LYS A 3 -7.95 5.75 43.88
CA LYS A 3 -7.74 7.21 43.99
C LYS A 3 -6.83 7.54 45.19
N ARG A 4 -6.04 8.60 45.06
CA ARG A 4 -5.19 9.11 46.15
C ARG A 4 -5.98 10.09 46.99
N GLU A 5 -5.90 9.95 48.31
CA GLU A 5 -6.72 10.73 49.24
C GLU A 5 -5.89 11.80 49.94
N THR A 6 -4.65 11.45 50.32
CA THR A 6 -3.78 12.37 51.08
C THR A 6 -2.89 13.21 50.17
N LEU A 7 -2.49 14.39 50.65
CA LEU A 7 -1.53 15.26 49.94
C LEU A 7 -0.16 14.58 49.76
N LEU A 8 0.28 13.82 50.76
CA LEU A 8 1.49 13.00 50.66
C LEU A 8 1.37 11.97 49.53
N GLU A 9 0.24 11.28 49.42
CA GLU A 9 0.03 10.34 48.31
C GLU A 9 0.08 11.04 46.96
N LYS A 10 -0.61 12.18 46.85
CA LYS A 10 -0.71 12.96 45.61
C LYS A 10 0.64 13.50 45.13
N PHE A 11 1.47 14.02 46.03
CA PHE A 11 2.71 14.69 45.65
C PHE A 11 3.97 13.83 45.83
N CYS A 12 3.89 12.63 46.40
CA CYS A 12 5.08 11.80 46.63
C CYS A 12 5.01 10.41 46.01
N CYS A 13 3.84 9.97 45.52
CA CYS A 13 3.68 8.60 45.04
C CYS A 13 3.47 8.54 43.53
N PHE A 14 4.15 7.58 42.92
CA PHE A 14 4.14 7.28 41.50
C PHE A 14 3.32 6.03 41.24
N LEU A 15 2.64 6.02 40.10
CA LEU A 15 1.82 4.89 39.71
C LEU A 15 2.73 3.80 39.12
N VAL A 16 2.56 2.58 39.61
CA VAL A 16 3.16 1.40 39.03
C VAL A 16 2.05 0.61 38.35
N LEU A 17 2.15 0.53 37.02
CA LEU A 17 1.28 -0.29 36.19
C LEU A 17 1.97 -1.64 35.97
N ARG A 18 1.30 -2.72 36.38
CA ARG A 18 1.64 -4.09 36.00
C ARG A 18 0.45 -4.66 35.28
N GLN A 19 0.68 -5.62 34.39
CA GLN A 19 -0.27 -6.24 33.43
C GLN A 19 -1.69 -6.56 33.93
N ASN A 20 -1.99 -6.52 35.24
CA ASN A 20 -3.35 -6.58 35.81
C ASN A 20 -3.54 -5.83 37.15
N ARG A 21 -2.58 -4.99 37.57
CA ARG A 21 -2.61 -4.32 38.88
C ARG A 21 -2.06 -2.91 38.80
N THR A 22 -2.72 -2.00 39.50
CA THR A 22 -2.28 -0.62 39.68
C THR A 22 -1.93 -0.42 41.16
N GLU A 23 -0.68 -0.10 41.45
CA GLU A 23 -0.22 0.17 42.82
C GLU A 23 0.46 1.55 42.89
N TRP A 24 0.35 2.21 44.05
CA TRP A 24 1.03 3.48 44.30
C TRP A 24 2.31 3.21 45.10
N ASN A 25 3.44 3.72 44.62
CA ASN A 25 4.72 3.62 45.32
C ASN A 25 5.25 5.02 45.65
N CYS A 26 5.53 5.26 46.92
CA CYS A 26 5.91 6.57 47.43
C CYS A 26 7.42 6.75 47.50
N ASP A 27 7.92 7.79 46.84
CA ASP A 27 9.33 8.14 46.87
C ASP A 27 9.69 8.72 48.26
N ARG A 28 10.66 8.08 48.92
CA ARG A 28 11.11 8.46 50.27
C ARG A 28 11.75 9.85 50.31
N ARG A 29 12.40 10.29 49.22
CA ARG A 29 13.04 11.61 49.12
C ARG A 29 12.00 12.70 49.02
N LEU A 30 10.99 12.51 48.17
CA LEU A 30 9.86 13.44 48.05
C LEU A 30 9.10 13.53 49.37
N ARG A 31 8.80 12.37 49.98
CA ARG A 31 8.14 12.34 51.28
C ARG A 31 8.90 13.13 52.35
N ARG A 32 10.21 12.90 52.49
CA ARG A 32 11.06 13.66 53.44
C ARG A 32 11.09 15.16 53.11
N ASN A 33 11.08 15.53 51.84
CA ASN A 33 11.02 16.94 51.46
C ASN A 33 9.68 17.56 51.88
N MET A 34 8.56 16.89 51.62
CA MET A 34 7.24 17.39 52.00
C MET A 34 7.09 17.49 53.54
N GLU A 35 7.57 16.48 54.28
CA GLU A 35 7.58 16.48 55.75
C GLU A 35 8.48 17.59 56.35
N SER A 36 9.48 18.09 55.59
CA SER A 36 10.35 19.18 56.05
C SER A 36 9.67 20.54 56.15
N TYR A 37 8.49 20.71 55.53
CA TYR A 37 7.69 21.93 55.62
C TYR A 37 6.81 22.00 56.88
N GLY A 38 6.80 20.96 57.72
CA GLY A 38 6.04 20.91 58.97
C GLY A 38 4.74 20.11 58.86
N GLN A 39 3.83 20.31 59.82
CA GLN A 39 2.50 19.70 59.78
C GLN A 39 1.65 20.40 58.71
N ILE A 40 1.13 19.61 57.77
CA ILE A 40 0.24 20.08 56.72
C ILE A 40 -1.10 20.46 57.35
N ASP A 41 -1.44 21.75 57.34
CA ASP A 41 -2.75 22.23 57.81
C ASP A 41 -3.80 22.08 56.68
N PRO A 42 -4.76 21.14 56.80
CA PRO A 42 -5.74 20.89 55.75
C PRO A 42 -6.68 22.08 55.47
N ASN A 43 -6.80 23.03 56.40
CA ASN A 43 -7.67 24.21 56.25
C ASN A 43 -7.01 25.34 55.47
N VAL A 44 -5.69 25.31 55.31
CA VAL A 44 -4.90 26.36 54.65
C VAL A 44 -4.18 25.81 53.42
N GLU A 45 -3.69 24.59 53.49
CA GLU A 45 -2.81 23.99 52.49
C GLU A 45 -3.57 23.00 51.60
N SER A 46 -4.38 23.54 50.68
CA SER A 46 -5.13 22.74 49.72
C SER A 46 -4.22 22.06 48.67
N GLU A 47 -4.80 21.14 47.91
CA GLU A 47 -4.12 20.50 46.77
C GLU A 47 -3.64 21.54 45.74
N GLU A 48 -4.49 22.53 45.45
CA GLU A 48 -4.19 23.62 44.54
C GLU A 48 -3.04 24.48 45.07
N TYR A 49 -3.03 24.77 46.38
CA TYR A 49 -1.93 25.51 47.00
C TYR A 49 -0.59 24.81 46.76
N TRP A 50 -0.49 23.52 47.07
CA TRP A 50 0.75 22.75 46.90
C TRP A 50 1.18 22.62 45.43
N ALA A 51 0.22 22.42 44.52
CA ALA A 51 0.51 22.39 43.08
C ALA A 51 1.10 23.72 42.58
N LEU A 52 0.51 24.85 42.99
CA LEU A 52 0.99 26.18 42.64
C LEU A 52 2.33 26.50 43.29
N PHE A 53 2.50 26.17 44.57
CA PHE A 53 3.75 26.35 45.30
C PHE A 53 4.89 25.61 44.59
N PHE A 54 4.73 24.31 44.33
CA PHE A 54 5.78 23.53 43.66
C PHE A 54 6.03 24.01 42.23
N HIS A 55 5.00 24.44 41.49
CA HIS A 55 5.19 25.03 40.16
C HIS A 55 6.01 26.33 40.20
N GLN A 56 5.72 27.23 41.14
CA GLN A 56 6.52 28.46 41.31
C GLN A 56 7.98 28.14 41.67
N GLN A 57 8.21 27.18 42.56
CA GLN A 57 9.57 26.76 42.91
C GLN A 57 10.28 26.04 41.76
N TYR A 58 9.54 25.34 40.91
CA TYR A 58 10.08 24.72 39.69
C TYR A 58 10.55 25.75 38.67
N GLN A 59 9.81 26.86 38.50
CA GLN A 59 10.18 27.96 37.59
C GLN A 59 11.43 28.72 38.08
N ASN A 60 11.61 28.82 39.39
CA ASN A 60 12.82 29.39 39.98
C ASN A 60 13.96 28.36 39.88
N HIS A 61 14.76 28.41 38.81
CA HIS A 61 15.84 27.46 38.49
C HIS A 61 16.97 27.39 39.56
N GLY A 62 16.67 26.84 40.73
CA GLY A 62 17.60 26.62 41.84
C GLY A 62 18.07 25.16 41.98
N SER A 63 18.99 24.91 42.90
CA SER A 63 19.61 23.59 43.13
C SER A 63 18.62 22.48 43.53
N LYS A 64 17.44 22.83 44.06
CA LYS A 64 16.37 21.89 44.45
C LYS A 64 15.32 21.65 43.36
N ASN A 65 15.51 22.17 42.14
CA ASN A 65 14.53 22.07 41.06
C ASN A 65 14.09 20.60 40.80
N HIS A 66 15.02 19.64 40.88
CA HIS A 66 14.71 18.21 40.71
C HIS A 66 13.69 17.65 41.71
N LEU A 67 13.61 18.16 42.95
CA LEU A 67 12.62 17.72 43.94
C LEU A 67 11.24 18.28 43.63
N PHE A 68 11.16 19.57 43.29
CA PHE A 68 9.90 20.23 42.92
C PHE A 68 9.31 19.63 41.64
N ARG A 69 10.18 19.36 40.66
CA ARG A 69 9.84 18.58 39.48
C ARG A 69 9.30 17.20 39.85
N GLY A 70 9.97 16.49 40.75
CA GLY A 70 9.52 15.18 41.24
C GLY A 70 8.12 15.22 41.88
N HIS A 71 7.84 16.23 42.71
CA HIS A 71 6.52 16.44 43.30
C HIS A 71 5.43 16.69 42.26
N LEU A 72 5.70 17.55 41.28
CA LEU A 72 4.76 17.84 40.20
C LEU A 72 4.54 16.63 39.29
N TYR A 73 5.59 15.85 39.02
CA TYR A 73 5.50 14.59 38.29
C TYR A 73 4.62 13.58 39.02
N ALA A 74 4.85 13.38 40.31
CA ALA A 74 4.00 12.52 41.14
C ALA A 74 2.55 12.99 41.11
N TYR A 75 2.32 14.29 41.25
CA TYR A 75 0.99 14.89 41.19
C TYR A 75 0.26 14.59 39.88
N LEU A 76 0.93 14.77 38.74
CA LEU A 76 0.36 14.58 37.40
C LEU A 76 0.03 13.13 37.04
N GLN A 77 0.54 12.13 37.78
CA GLN A 77 0.34 10.71 37.46
C GLN A 77 -1.14 10.31 37.46
N GLU A 78 -1.94 10.77 38.41
CA GLU A 78 -3.37 10.44 38.46
C GLU A 78 -4.19 11.11 37.33
N PRO A 79 -4.09 12.43 37.09
CA PRO A 79 -4.70 13.05 35.91
C PRO A 79 -4.27 12.41 34.59
N CYS A 80 -3.00 11.99 34.49
CA CYS A 80 -2.45 11.31 33.33
C CYS A 80 -3.07 9.92 33.14
N TYR A 81 -3.18 9.13 34.21
CA TYR A 81 -3.81 7.81 34.14
C TYR A 81 -5.27 7.91 33.68
N TRP A 82 -6.05 8.85 34.24
CA TRP A 82 -7.45 8.99 33.85
C TRP A 82 -7.60 9.50 32.41
N ALA A 83 -6.73 10.42 31.97
CA ALA A 83 -6.68 10.84 30.57
C ALA A 83 -6.33 9.66 29.65
N ALA A 84 -5.31 8.88 29.99
CA ALA A 84 -4.89 7.70 29.25
C ALA A 84 -6.00 6.64 29.20
N ALA A 85 -6.66 6.35 30.33
CA ALA A 85 -7.74 5.39 30.43
C ALA A 85 -8.95 5.77 29.57
N GLU A 86 -9.32 7.05 29.53
CA GLU A 86 -10.42 7.54 28.68
C GLU A 86 -10.12 7.37 27.19
N ILE A 87 -8.89 7.70 26.78
CA ILE A 87 -8.45 7.53 25.39
C ILE A 87 -8.31 6.05 25.04
N TYR A 88 -7.74 5.24 25.94
CA TYR A 88 -7.64 3.79 25.80
C TYR A 88 -9.03 3.16 25.60
N GLN A 89 -10.00 3.44 26.47
CA GLN A 89 -11.37 2.90 26.32
C GLN A 89 -11.98 3.22 24.95
N LYS A 90 -11.66 4.39 24.39
CA LYS A 90 -12.17 4.83 23.08
C LYS A 90 -11.50 4.10 21.90
N TYR A 91 -10.24 3.70 22.02
CA TYR A 91 -9.44 3.18 20.91
C TYR A 91 -8.90 1.75 21.10
N GLN A 92 -9.12 1.10 22.26
CA GLN A 92 -8.65 -0.25 22.58
C GLN A 92 -9.14 -1.32 21.58
N ALA A 93 -10.33 -1.11 20.98
CA ALA A 93 -10.87 -2.03 19.97
C ALA A 93 -10.22 -1.85 18.59
N LYS A 94 -9.42 -0.80 18.40
CA LYS A 94 -8.87 -0.39 17.10
C LYS A 94 -7.35 -0.40 17.06
N LEU A 95 -6.70 -0.30 18.21
CA LEU A 95 -5.24 -0.25 18.34
C LEU A 95 -4.82 -1.32 19.34
N ASP A 96 -3.76 -2.05 19.00
CA ASP A 96 -3.14 -3.04 19.89
C ASP A 96 -2.19 -2.39 20.91
N TYR A 97 -2.64 -1.26 21.48
CA TYR A 97 -1.89 -0.53 22.50
C TYR A 97 -2.49 -0.85 23.85
N GLN A 98 -1.64 -1.09 24.83
CA GLN A 98 -2.03 -1.27 26.21
C GLN A 98 -2.19 0.08 26.90
N ILE A 99 -2.87 0.11 28.06
CA ILE A 99 -3.05 1.36 28.82
C ILE A 99 -1.72 1.99 29.23
N GLU A 100 -0.70 1.15 29.46
CA GLU A 100 0.69 1.54 29.75
C GLU A 100 1.28 2.41 28.64
N ASP A 101 0.98 2.12 27.38
CA ASP A 101 1.50 2.88 26.24
C ASP A 101 0.96 4.31 26.24
N TYR A 102 -0.36 4.46 26.41
CA TYR A 102 -1.01 5.76 26.54
C TYR A 102 -0.53 6.51 27.78
N PHE A 103 -0.30 5.80 28.89
CA PHE A 103 0.17 6.41 30.12
C PHE A 103 1.61 6.93 29.98
N ASN A 104 2.50 6.15 29.40
CA ASN A 104 3.89 6.53 29.16
C ASN A 104 3.98 7.70 28.17
N GLU A 105 3.20 7.68 27.08
CA GLU A 105 3.10 8.80 26.15
C GLU A 105 2.59 10.09 26.83
N GLY A 106 1.66 9.97 27.78
CA GLY A 106 1.23 11.09 28.62
C GLY A 106 2.35 11.66 29.50
N ILE A 107 3.15 10.80 30.14
CA ILE A 107 4.30 11.18 30.97
C ILE A 107 5.36 11.93 30.17
N LEU A 108 5.64 11.51 28.93
CA LEU A 108 6.58 12.21 28.05
C LEU A 108 6.17 13.68 27.80
N GLY A 109 4.89 14.01 27.97
CA GLY A 109 4.37 15.37 27.85
C GLY A 109 4.52 16.25 29.09
N PHE A 110 4.93 15.71 30.24
CA PHE A 110 4.89 16.45 31.52
C PHE A 110 5.75 17.72 31.50
N GLU A 111 6.95 17.68 30.94
CA GLU A 111 7.81 18.86 30.82
C GLU A 111 7.12 20.01 30.08
N ALA A 112 6.53 19.70 28.93
CA ALA A 112 5.82 20.69 28.13
C ALA A 112 4.60 21.25 28.89
N ILE A 113 3.88 20.40 29.64
CA ILE A 113 2.73 20.82 30.46
C ILE A 113 3.18 21.76 31.58
N LEU A 114 4.29 21.45 32.25
CA LEU A 114 4.82 22.29 33.32
C LEU A 114 5.31 23.65 32.80
N ALA A 115 5.95 23.67 31.64
CA ALA A 115 6.38 24.91 30.98
C ALA A 115 5.20 25.76 30.48
N ASP A 116 4.17 25.14 29.92
CA ASP A 116 2.99 25.82 29.36
C ASP A 116 2.03 26.33 30.45
N PHE A 117 2.06 25.75 31.65
CA PHE A 117 1.12 26.09 32.72
C PHE A 117 1.37 27.51 33.26
N LYS A 118 0.32 28.33 33.23
CA LYS A 118 0.32 29.70 33.73
C LYS A 118 -0.74 29.84 34.83
N PRO A 119 -0.34 29.88 36.12
CA PRO A 119 -1.24 30.00 37.26
C PRO A 119 -2.24 31.15 37.18
N LEU A 120 -1.91 32.23 36.45
CA LEU A 120 -2.78 33.40 36.26
C LEU A 120 -4.12 33.04 35.60
N PHE A 121 -4.15 32.04 34.72
CA PHE A 121 -5.35 31.69 33.93
C PHE A 121 -6.10 30.47 34.46
N SER A 122 -5.48 29.66 35.33
CA SER A 122 -6.12 28.53 35.99
C SER A 122 -5.38 28.19 37.28
N THR A 123 -6.10 28.11 38.39
CA THR A 123 -5.57 27.60 39.67
C THR A 123 -5.60 26.07 39.74
N ARG A 124 -6.42 25.43 38.90
CA ARG A 124 -6.58 23.98 38.83
C ARG A 124 -5.60 23.37 37.84
N PHE A 125 -4.44 22.97 38.35
CA PHE A 125 -3.37 22.36 37.55
C PHE A 125 -3.76 20.98 37.00
N ASP A 126 -4.50 20.19 37.79
CA ASP A 126 -5.05 18.89 37.40
C ASP A 126 -5.90 18.95 36.12
N ASN A 127 -6.86 19.87 36.06
CA ASN A 127 -7.76 20.02 34.93
C ASN A 127 -7.01 20.49 33.67
N PHE A 128 -6.11 21.46 33.84
CA PHE A 128 -5.27 21.95 32.75
C PHE A 128 -4.44 20.81 32.16
N ALA A 129 -3.74 20.05 33.02
CA ALA A 129 -2.91 18.94 32.60
C ALA A 129 -3.73 17.82 31.96
N ASN A 130 -4.88 17.44 32.54
CA ASN A 130 -5.75 16.40 31.99
C ASN A 130 -6.15 16.71 30.54
N GLN A 131 -6.59 17.94 30.26
CA GLN A 131 -6.95 18.37 28.90
C GLN A 131 -5.74 18.35 27.96
N ARG A 132 -4.60 18.89 28.39
CA ARG A 132 -3.38 18.92 27.57
C ARG A 132 -2.86 17.53 27.24
N ILE A 133 -2.91 16.60 28.20
CA ILE A 133 -2.55 15.19 28.00
C ILE A 133 -3.49 14.55 26.99
N LYS A 134 -4.81 14.70 27.14
CA LYS A 134 -5.79 14.16 26.18
C LYS A 134 -5.53 14.65 24.75
N TYR A 135 -5.29 15.94 24.57
CA TYR A 135 -4.98 16.49 23.24
C TYR A 135 -3.70 15.88 22.65
N ARG A 136 -2.63 15.79 23.45
CA ARG A 136 -1.37 15.16 23.01
C ARG A 136 -1.56 13.70 22.62
N LEU A 137 -2.31 12.92 23.42
CA LEU A 137 -2.59 11.52 23.12
C LEU A 137 -3.41 11.38 21.82
N ILE A 138 -4.43 12.21 21.62
CA ILE A 138 -5.22 12.21 20.38
C ILE A 138 -4.35 12.58 19.18
N ASP A 139 -3.49 13.58 19.31
CA ASP A 139 -2.59 13.99 18.21
C ASP A 139 -1.56 12.90 17.91
N ARG A 140 -1.07 12.18 18.92
CA ARG A 140 -0.19 11.01 18.73
C ARG A 140 -0.91 9.90 17.96
N ILE A 141 -2.15 9.60 18.30
CA ILE A 141 -2.96 8.60 17.58
C ILE A 141 -3.22 9.06 16.12
N ARG A 142 -3.43 10.36 15.89
CA ARG A 142 -3.59 10.91 14.54
C ARG A 142 -2.35 10.79 13.67
N GLN A 143 -1.15 10.75 14.28
CA GLN A 143 0.09 10.47 13.55
C GLN A 143 0.12 9.02 13.03
N ILE A 144 -0.54 8.08 13.71
CA ILE A 144 -0.68 6.69 13.23
C ILE A 144 -1.63 6.65 12.03
N SER A 145 -2.79 7.27 12.14
CA SER A 145 -3.70 7.47 11.00
C SER A 145 -4.59 8.68 11.20
N GLN A 146 -4.72 9.47 10.14
CA GLN A 146 -5.63 10.62 10.07
C GLN A 146 -7.11 10.21 10.16
N ALA A 147 -7.43 8.92 10.10
CA ALA A 147 -8.78 8.43 10.36
C ALA A 147 -9.20 8.63 11.84
N PHE A 148 -8.24 8.65 12.76
CA PHE A 148 -8.53 8.75 14.19
C PHE A 148 -8.88 10.17 14.63
N GLY A 149 -9.81 10.27 15.58
CA GLY A 149 -10.32 11.56 16.06
C GLY A 149 -11.44 12.14 15.21
N HIS A 150 -11.73 11.50 14.07
CA HIS A 150 -12.93 11.73 13.28
C HIS A 150 -14.00 10.69 13.63
N ASN A 151 -15.25 11.12 13.70
CA ASN A 151 -16.38 10.22 13.53
C ASN A 151 -16.68 10.05 12.03
N THR A 152 -17.49 9.05 11.67
CA THR A 152 -17.86 8.71 10.29
C THR A 152 -18.26 9.94 9.47
N TRP A 153 -19.05 10.84 10.07
CA TRP A 153 -19.56 12.06 9.43
C TRP A 153 -18.49 13.12 9.18
N SER A 154 -17.66 13.39 10.19
CA SER A 154 -16.52 14.30 10.05
C SER A 154 -15.48 13.75 9.08
N LEU A 155 -15.33 12.43 8.98
CA LEU A 155 -14.44 11.78 8.03
C LEU A 155 -14.95 11.98 6.60
N LEU A 156 -16.25 11.81 6.36
CA LEU A 156 -16.89 12.05 5.06
C LEU A 156 -16.77 13.51 4.64
N LEU A 157 -17.01 14.47 5.55
CA LEU A 157 -16.90 15.90 5.25
C LEU A 157 -15.47 16.34 4.92
N ASN A 158 -14.48 15.78 5.61
CA ASN A 158 -13.07 16.16 5.44
C ASN A 158 -12.32 15.31 4.39
N SER A 159 -13.00 14.38 3.73
CA SER A 159 -12.40 13.57 2.67
C SER A 159 -12.50 14.24 1.30
N THR A 160 -11.65 13.82 0.37
CA THR A 160 -11.69 14.23 -1.03
C THR A 160 -12.43 13.18 -1.87
N GLY A 161 -13.01 13.59 -3.00
CA GLY A 161 -13.70 12.65 -3.90
C GLY A 161 -12.77 11.56 -4.42
N ALA A 162 -11.51 11.91 -4.71
CA ALA A 162 -10.47 10.94 -5.06
C ALA A 162 -10.23 9.90 -3.97
N ARG A 163 -10.16 10.32 -2.69
CA ARG A 163 -9.97 9.41 -1.56
C ARG A 163 -11.18 8.50 -1.36
N LEU A 164 -12.39 9.05 -1.45
CA LEU A 164 -13.61 8.24 -1.34
C LEU A 164 -13.69 7.21 -2.47
N SER A 165 -13.41 7.63 -3.71
CA SER A 165 -13.40 6.73 -4.87
C SER A 165 -12.40 5.57 -4.68
N GLN A 166 -11.16 5.88 -4.28
CA GLN A 166 -10.16 4.85 -3.97
C GLN A 166 -10.59 3.91 -2.84
N ALA A 167 -11.20 4.44 -1.78
CA ALA A 167 -11.66 3.64 -0.65
C ALA A 167 -12.83 2.71 -1.02
N LEU A 168 -13.75 3.16 -1.88
CA LEU A 168 -14.86 2.35 -2.38
C LEU A 168 -14.38 1.29 -3.38
N LEU A 169 -13.44 1.63 -4.27
CA LEU A 169 -12.78 0.69 -5.17
C LEU A 169 -12.04 -0.41 -4.40
N ALA A 170 -11.32 -0.06 -3.33
CA ALA A 170 -10.66 -1.03 -2.45
C ALA A 170 -11.64 -2.00 -1.76
N ARG A 171 -12.92 -1.65 -1.67
CA ARG A 171 -13.99 -2.53 -1.21
C ARG A 171 -14.65 -3.35 -2.33
N GLY A 172 -14.20 -3.22 -3.57
CA GLY A 172 -14.73 -3.95 -4.73
C GLY A 172 -15.98 -3.31 -5.35
N LEU A 173 -16.34 -2.07 -4.99
CA LEU A 173 -17.44 -1.34 -5.63
C LEU A 173 -16.97 -0.75 -6.96
N VAL A 174 -17.61 -1.15 -8.06
CA VAL A 174 -17.27 -0.72 -9.43
C VAL A 174 -18.50 -0.30 -10.24
N GLY A 175 -18.28 0.48 -11.30
CA GLY A 175 -19.32 0.88 -12.26
C GLY A 175 -20.38 1.82 -11.66
N GLU A 176 -21.64 1.64 -12.06
CA GLU A 176 -22.78 2.49 -11.68
C GLU A 176 -22.97 2.59 -10.15
N THR A 177 -22.63 1.53 -9.41
CA THR A 177 -22.73 1.55 -7.94
C THR A 177 -21.73 2.53 -7.32
N LEU A 178 -20.54 2.68 -7.89
CA LEU A 178 -19.55 3.64 -7.41
C LEU A 178 -20.02 5.08 -7.65
N GLU A 179 -20.55 5.35 -8.84
CA GLU A 179 -21.07 6.68 -9.22
C GLU A 179 -22.23 7.09 -8.31
N ASN A 180 -23.14 6.16 -8.00
CA ASN A 180 -24.25 6.38 -7.07
C ASN A 180 -23.77 6.77 -5.65
N TYR A 181 -22.71 6.15 -5.15
CA TYR A 181 -22.13 6.50 -3.84
C TYR A 181 -21.43 7.87 -3.85
N LEU A 182 -20.73 8.20 -4.94
CA LEU A 182 -20.07 9.50 -5.08
C LEU A 182 -21.09 10.63 -5.18
N LEU A 183 -22.15 10.45 -5.97
CA LEU A 183 -23.23 11.42 -6.11
C LEU A 183 -23.96 11.65 -4.77
N ALA A 184 -24.26 10.58 -4.03
CA ALA A 184 -24.85 10.69 -2.69
C ALA A 184 -23.93 11.45 -1.71
N TRP A 185 -22.62 11.29 -1.83
CA TRP A 185 -21.64 12.00 -1.02
C TRP A 185 -21.51 13.48 -1.38
N ASP A 186 -21.62 13.84 -2.67
CA ASP A 186 -21.59 15.24 -3.09
C ASP A 186 -22.78 16.02 -2.53
N TYR A 187 -24.00 15.48 -2.61
CA TYR A 187 -25.17 16.11 -1.97
C TYR A 187 -25.08 16.15 -0.45
N TYR A 188 -24.48 15.12 0.16
CA TYR A 188 -24.19 15.15 1.58
C TYR A 188 -23.27 16.34 1.91
N LYS A 189 -22.17 16.52 1.18
CA LYS A 189 -21.28 17.66 1.40
C LYS A 189 -21.99 18.99 1.17
N GLU A 190 -22.75 19.13 0.10
CA GLU A 190 -23.43 20.38 -0.22
C GLU A 190 -24.47 20.76 0.85
N ILE A 191 -25.36 19.83 1.19
CA ILE A 191 -26.50 20.10 2.09
C ILE A 191 -26.05 20.10 3.55
N TYR A 192 -25.21 19.15 3.96
CA TYR A 192 -24.81 19.02 5.36
C TYR A 192 -23.69 19.98 5.76
N ALA A 193 -22.76 20.35 4.85
CA ALA A 193 -21.74 21.35 5.18
C ALA A 193 -22.33 22.76 5.36
N GLN A 194 -23.49 23.05 4.75
CA GLN A 194 -24.22 24.30 4.97
C GLN A 194 -24.91 24.32 6.34
N ALA A 195 -25.41 23.18 6.80
CA ALA A 195 -26.11 23.08 8.09
C ALA A 195 -25.18 23.24 9.31
N LYS A 196 -23.87 22.98 9.18
CA LYS A 196 -22.81 23.10 10.22
C LYS A 196 -23.28 22.79 11.65
N ILE A 197 -24.02 21.70 11.85
CA ILE A 197 -24.54 21.33 13.17
C ILE A 197 -23.35 20.85 14.03
N LYS A 198 -22.76 21.78 14.76
CA LYS A 198 -21.72 21.53 15.76
C LYS A 198 -22.35 21.65 17.14
N THR A 199 -22.35 20.56 17.90
CA THR A 199 -22.64 20.58 19.34
C THR A 199 -21.33 20.27 20.05
N ASP A 200 -20.91 21.13 20.97
CA ASP A 200 -19.61 21.06 21.66
C ASP A 200 -18.39 20.91 20.73
N GLY A 201 -18.45 21.57 19.56
CA GLY A 201 -17.38 21.53 18.57
C GLY A 201 -17.26 20.22 17.78
N LYS A 202 -18.12 19.23 18.03
CA LYS A 202 -18.17 17.94 17.31
C LYS A 202 -19.27 17.93 16.26
N ILE A 203 -18.96 17.40 15.08
CA ILE A 203 -19.91 17.14 14.00
C ILE A 203 -20.83 16.00 14.42
N GLN A 204 -22.14 16.17 14.31
CA GLN A 204 -23.13 15.18 14.74
C GLN A 204 -23.63 14.30 13.58
N GLU A 205 -24.48 13.32 13.88
CA GLU A 205 -25.24 12.63 12.84
C GLU A 205 -26.26 13.60 12.22
N PRO A 206 -26.47 13.60 10.89
CA PRO A 206 -27.51 14.40 10.26
C PRO A 206 -28.91 14.02 10.78
N SER A 207 -29.78 15.02 10.95
CA SER A 207 -31.16 14.78 11.37
C SER A 207 -31.96 14.07 10.26
N PRO A 208 -33.07 13.39 10.60
CA PRO A 208 -33.94 12.74 9.62
C PRO A 208 -34.41 13.67 8.49
N GLU A 209 -34.65 14.95 8.81
CA GLU A 209 -35.03 15.98 7.84
C GLU A 209 -33.92 16.26 6.81
N ILE A 210 -32.65 16.27 7.25
CA ILE A 210 -31.52 16.45 6.35
C ILE A 210 -31.39 15.23 5.43
N TRP A 211 -31.58 14.02 5.94
CA TRP A 211 -31.57 12.81 5.13
C TRP A 211 -32.67 12.80 4.06
N GLN A 212 -33.85 13.31 4.39
CA GLN A 212 -34.94 13.48 3.41
C GLN A 212 -34.58 14.49 2.32
N LYS A 213 -33.94 15.62 2.67
CA LYS A 213 -33.48 16.61 1.69
C LYS A 213 -32.42 16.05 0.76
N ILE A 214 -31.45 15.30 1.29
CA ILE A 214 -30.41 14.64 0.47
C ILE A 214 -31.05 13.61 -0.47
N ALA A 215 -32.00 12.80 0.00
CA ALA A 215 -32.71 11.85 -0.84
C ALA A 215 -33.57 12.51 -1.93
N ALA A 216 -34.21 13.63 -1.61
CA ALA A 216 -34.97 14.39 -2.61
C ALA A 216 -34.05 14.96 -3.70
N ALA A 217 -32.91 15.55 -3.32
CA ALA A 217 -31.92 16.06 -4.26
C ALA A 217 -31.35 14.96 -5.16
N TYR A 218 -30.91 13.85 -4.56
CA TYR A 218 -30.40 12.68 -5.28
C TYR A 218 -31.40 12.13 -6.31
N ASN A 219 -32.67 11.96 -5.92
CA ASN A 219 -33.70 11.42 -6.81
C ASN A 219 -34.14 12.40 -7.92
N SER A 220 -33.77 13.67 -7.82
CA SER A 220 -34.11 14.67 -8.84
C SER A 220 -33.10 14.68 -9.99
N ASP A 221 -31.85 14.34 -9.69
CA ASP A 221 -30.73 14.34 -10.65
C ASP A 221 -30.38 12.92 -11.15
N SER A 222 -30.71 11.89 -10.36
CA SER A 222 -30.54 10.51 -10.77
C SER A 222 -31.54 10.14 -11.88
N HIS A 223 -31.05 9.75 -13.05
CA HIS A 223 -31.85 9.19 -14.14
C HIS A 223 -32.44 7.79 -13.83
N ALA A 224 -32.17 7.24 -12.63
CA ALA A 224 -32.67 5.94 -12.23
C ALA A 224 -34.20 5.92 -12.12
N THR A 225 -34.80 4.87 -12.69
CA THR A 225 -36.26 4.64 -12.66
C THR A 225 -36.81 4.38 -11.26
N ILE A 226 -35.93 4.03 -10.30
CA ILE A 226 -36.28 3.70 -8.92
C ILE A 226 -35.85 4.84 -8.00
N LYS A 227 -36.84 5.46 -7.33
CA LYS A 227 -36.58 6.47 -6.31
C LYS A 227 -36.00 5.81 -5.05
N ILE A 228 -34.87 6.34 -4.60
CA ILE A 228 -34.13 5.84 -3.45
C ILE A 228 -34.67 6.48 -2.16
N SER A 229 -34.79 5.69 -1.09
CA SER A 229 -35.24 6.17 0.22
C SER A 229 -34.12 6.87 1.00
N SER A 230 -34.49 7.73 1.95
CA SER A 230 -33.52 8.35 2.88
C SER A 230 -32.74 7.32 3.70
N ALA A 231 -33.35 6.17 4.02
CA ALA A 231 -32.69 5.07 4.73
C ALA A 231 -31.57 4.44 3.90
N THR A 232 -31.78 4.27 2.59
CA THR A 232 -30.76 3.74 1.68
C THR A 232 -29.57 4.68 1.55
N ILE A 233 -29.80 5.99 1.40
CA ILE A 233 -28.71 6.99 1.38
C ILE A 233 -27.94 7.01 2.70
N THR A 234 -28.67 6.92 3.82
CA THR A 234 -28.04 6.85 5.15
C THR A 234 -27.11 5.65 5.24
N ARG A 235 -27.55 4.49 4.76
CA ARG A 235 -26.73 3.27 4.70
C ARG A 235 -25.49 3.48 3.82
N TRP A 236 -25.67 3.95 2.59
CA TRP A 236 -24.55 4.18 1.66
C TRP A 236 -23.49 5.12 2.24
N LEU A 237 -23.90 6.19 2.91
CA LEU A 237 -22.94 7.13 3.51
C LEU A 237 -22.28 6.55 4.76
N LYS A 238 -22.99 5.78 5.59
CA LYS A 238 -22.36 5.02 6.70
C LYS A 238 -21.30 4.06 6.16
N ASP A 239 -21.65 3.33 5.10
CA ASP A 239 -20.77 2.36 4.45
C ASP A 239 -19.56 3.06 3.81
N ALA A 240 -19.76 4.20 3.15
CA ALA A 240 -18.71 5.02 2.58
C ALA A 240 -17.75 5.56 3.65
N GLY A 241 -18.27 6.05 4.77
CA GLY A 241 -17.43 6.54 5.87
C GLY A 241 -16.61 5.42 6.50
N GLN A 242 -17.18 4.21 6.64
CA GLN A 242 -16.43 3.04 7.08
C GLN A 242 -15.38 2.61 6.03
N ALA A 243 -15.70 2.69 4.73
CA ALA A 243 -14.75 2.39 3.66
C ALA A 243 -13.53 3.31 3.72
N ILE A 244 -13.74 4.62 3.90
CA ILE A 244 -12.63 5.58 4.06
C ILE A 244 -11.83 5.26 5.32
N PHE A 245 -12.48 4.92 6.44
CA PHE A 245 -11.79 4.55 7.67
C PHE A 245 -10.89 3.33 7.45
N ASP A 246 -11.44 2.26 6.87
CA ASP A 246 -10.72 1.02 6.56
C ASP A 246 -9.55 1.26 5.60
N TYR A 247 -9.73 2.14 4.61
CA TYR A 247 -8.69 2.50 3.65
C TYR A 247 -7.54 3.27 4.30
N LEU A 248 -7.84 4.19 5.21
CA LEU A 248 -6.83 4.97 5.94
C LEU A 248 -6.18 4.21 7.10
N PHE A 249 -6.80 3.14 7.57
CA PHE A 249 -6.28 2.30 8.64
C PHE A 249 -6.55 0.81 8.37
N PRO A 250 -5.84 0.21 7.39
CA PRO A 250 -6.03 -1.19 7.02
C PRO A 250 -5.57 -2.16 8.11
N GLN A 251 -4.65 -1.71 8.99
CA GLN A 251 -4.14 -2.47 10.14
C GLN A 251 -5.23 -2.85 11.17
N GLY A 252 -6.39 -2.16 11.17
CA GLY A 252 -7.53 -2.56 11.99
C GLY A 252 -8.17 -3.88 11.59
N LYS A 253 -7.77 -4.47 10.45
CA LYS A 253 -8.27 -5.73 9.91
C LYS A 253 -7.18 -6.79 9.72
N THR A 254 -5.93 -6.49 10.04
CA THR A 254 -4.87 -7.51 9.96
C THR A 254 -5.09 -8.50 11.08
N ILE A 255 -5.42 -9.72 10.69
CA ILE A 255 -5.61 -10.84 11.59
C ILE A 255 -4.27 -11.56 11.73
N SER A 256 -3.90 -11.95 12.95
CA SER A 256 -2.71 -12.75 13.17
C SER A 256 -2.81 -14.06 12.39
N LEU A 257 -1.75 -14.40 11.65
CA LEU A 257 -1.64 -15.69 10.94
C LEU A 257 -1.63 -16.87 11.94
N GLN A 258 -1.12 -16.62 13.15
CA GLN A 258 -1.09 -17.59 14.23
C GLN A 258 -2.41 -17.63 15.02
N GLN A 259 -3.45 -16.91 14.62
CA GLN A 259 -4.75 -17.02 15.27
C GLN A 259 -5.32 -18.44 15.07
N PRO A 260 -5.69 -19.15 16.15
CA PRO A 260 -6.25 -20.49 16.06
C PRO A 260 -7.64 -20.47 15.41
N LEU A 261 -7.94 -21.51 14.63
CA LEU A 261 -9.20 -21.64 13.87
C LEU A 261 -10.39 -22.15 14.71
N GLY A 262 -10.15 -22.57 15.95
CA GLY A 262 -11.20 -22.95 16.90
C GLY A 262 -11.64 -24.41 16.86
N GLY A 263 -10.80 -25.32 16.34
CA GLY A 263 -10.98 -26.78 16.42
C GLY A 263 -10.17 -27.42 17.56
N GLU A 264 -10.40 -28.72 17.81
CA GLU A 264 -9.59 -29.54 18.75
C GLU A 264 -8.13 -29.67 18.30
N GLU A 265 -7.87 -29.47 17.01
CA GLU A 265 -6.51 -29.40 16.45
C GLU A 265 -5.98 -27.96 16.46
N SER A 266 -4.70 -27.83 16.79
CA SER A 266 -3.94 -26.57 16.85
C SER A 266 -3.65 -26.00 15.44
N SER A 267 -4.63 -26.01 14.54
CA SER A 267 -4.47 -25.44 13.21
C SER A 267 -4.53 -23.91 13.27
N THR A 268 -3.55 -23.30 12.63
CA THR A 268 -3.41 -21.85 12.52
C THR A 268 -3.93 -21.34 11.17
N ARG A 269 -4.26 -20.05 11.07
CA ARG A 269 -4.67 -19.45 9.79
C ARG A 269 -3.58 -19.49 8.73
N GLU A 270 -2.32 -19.48 9.15
CA GLU A 270 -1.15 -19.62 8.27
C GLU A 270 -1.22 -20.90 7.42
N GLU A 271 -1.66 -22.01 8.00
CA GLU A 271 -1.76 -23.31 7.32
C GLU A 271 -2.85 -23.34 6.24
N MET A 272 -3.79 -22.39 6.23
CA MET A 272 -4.82 -22.27 5.20
C MET A 272 -4.38 -21.41 4.00
N ILE A 273 -3.22 -20.75 4.08
CA ILE A 273 -2.74 -19.89 3.01
C ILE A 273 -1.98 -20.74 1.99
N GLU A 274 -2.51 -20.77 0.77
CA GLU A 274 -1.87 -21.47 -0.35
C GLU A 274 -0.64 -20.70 -0.86
N ASP A 275 0.45 -21.42 -1.09
CA ASP A 275 1.64 -20.88 -1.73
C ASP A 275 1.41 -20.76 -3.23
N THR A 276 1.11 -19.54 -3.67
CA THR A 276 0.87 -19.22 -5.09
C THR A 276 2.13 -18.70 -5.79
N LEU A 277 3.27 -18.61 -5.09
CA LEU A 277 4.52 -18.10 -5.64
C LEU A 277 5.37 -19.20 -6.26
N HIS A 278 5.19 -20.45 -5.82
CA HIS A 278 5.93 -21.59 -6.35
C HIS A 278 5.08 -22.39 -7.34
N ASP A 279 5.67 -22.73 -8.48
CA ASP A 279 5.07 -23.64 -9.43
C ASP A 279 4.87 -25.01 -8.79
N THR A 280 3.67 -25.56 -8.96
CA THR A 280 3.36 -26.93 -8.56
C THR A 280 4.24 -27.92 -9.34
N PRO A 281 4.51 -29.13 -8.80
CA PRO A 281 5.25 -30.17 -9.52
C PRO A 281 4.66 -30.48 -10.91
N TRP A 282 3.34 -30.37 -11.07
CA TRP A 282 2.67 -30.55 -12.36
C TRP A 282 3.00 -29.45 -13.36
N GLN A 283 2.98 -28.18 -12.93
CA GLN A 283 3.38 -27.04 -13.77
C GLN A 283 4.86 -27.16 -14.17
N GLN A 284 5.72 -27.64 -13.28
CA GLN A 284 7.13 -27.89 -13.60
C GLN A 284 7.30 -29.00 -14.66
N LEU A 285 6.54 -30.09 -14.56
CA LEU A 285 6.55 -31.17 -15.55
C LEU A 285 6.01 -30.72 -16.91
N GLU A 286 4.91 -29.98 -16.92
CA GLU A 286 4.32 -29.39 -18.14
C GLU A 286 5.31 -28.43 -18.82
N ALA A 287 5.98 -27.56 -18.04
CA ALA A 287 7.02 -26.68 -18.56
C ALA A 287 8.20 -27.45 -19.16
N ALA A 288 8.64 -28.54 -18.51
CA ALA A 288 9.72 -29.39 -19.02
C ALA A 288 9.34 -30.14 -20.30
N GLU A 289 8.10 -30.62 -20.40
CA GLU A 289 7.57 -31.29 -21.59
C GLU A 289 7.42 -30.30 -22.76
N ASN A 290 6.83 -29.13 -22.50
CA ASN A 290 6.73 -28.04 -23.49
C ASN A 290 8.10 -27.58 -23.99
N PHE A 291 9.11 -27.52 -23.12
CA PHE A 291 10.48 -27.21 -23.53
C PHE A 291 11.07 -28.29 -24.45
N ARG A 292 10.88 -29.57 -24.13
CA ARG A 292 11.35 -30.69 -24.97
C ARG A 292 10.68 -30.69 -26.34
N GLU A 293 9.38 -30.47 -26.38
CA GLU A 293 8.62 -30.37 -27.64
C GLU A 293 9.09 -29.17 -28.48
N SER A 294 9.28 -28.01 -27.83
CA SER A 294 9.81 -26.80 -28.48
C SER A 294 11.20 -27.05 -29.09
N GLN A 295 12.09 -27.74 -28.37
CA GLN A 295 13.42 -28.12 -28.87
C GLN A 295 13.33 -29.05 -30.09
N GLN A 296 12.46 -30.06 -30.05
CA GLN A 296 12.24 -30.95 -31.20
C GLN A 296 11.68 -30.20 -32.41
N ASN A 297 10.73 -29.30 -32.19
CA ASN A 297 10.16 -28.47 -33.25
C ASN A 297 11.22 -27.53 -33.84
N HIS A 298 12.07 -26.94 -33.01
CA HIS A 298 13.19 -26.11 -33.46
C HIS A 298 14.17 -26.90 -34.34
N GLN A 299 14.55 -28.12 -33.95
CA GLN A 299 15.41 -28.98 -34.76
C GLN A 299 14.79 -29.33 -36.12
N LYS A 300 13.48 -29.64 -36.15
CA LYS A 300 12.77 -29.88 -37.42
C LYS A 300 12.78 -28.64 -38.32
N ILE A 301 12.58 -27.45 -37.76
CA ILE A 301 12.61 -26.18 -38.49
C ILE A 301 13.99 -25.93 -39.09
N LEU A 302 15.06 -26.15 -38.32
CA LEU A 302 16.44 -25.98 -38.81
C LEU A 302 16.78 -26.98 -39.91
N ALA A 303 16.37 -28.25 -39.77
CA ALA A 303 16.57 -29.27 -40.81
C ALA A 303 15.85 -28.92 -42.11
N TRP A 304 14.60 -28.46 -42.02
CA TRP A 304 13.84 -27.95 -43.17
C TRP A 304 14.52 -26.73 -43.80
N LEU A 305 14.95 -25.77 -42.98
CA LEU A 305 15.58 -24.54 -43.44
C LEU A 305 16.87 -24.84 -44.23
N GLY A 306 17.72 -25.73 -43.72
CA GLY A 306 18.94 -26.14 -44.42
C GLY A 306 18.66 -26.83 -45.76
N ALA A 307 17.63 -27.68 -45.82
CA ALA A 307 17.22 -28.33 -47.07
C ALA A 307 16.72 -27.32 -48.12
N GLU A 308 15.86 -26.37 -47.71
CA GLU A 308 15.30 -25.37 -48.61
C GLU A 308 16.37 -24.35 -49.07
N ILE A 309 17.29 -23.93 -48.17
CA ILE A 309 18.44 -23.09 -48.55
C ILE A 309 19.32 -23.80 -49.58
N SER A 310 19.65 -25.08 -49.36
CA SER A 310 20.47 -25.87 -50.28
C SER A 310 19.82 -25.95 -51.66
N GLN A 311 18.50 -26.17 -51.71
CA GLN A 311 17.74 -26.21 -52.95
C GLN A 311 17.76 -24.85 -53.68
N ILE A 312 17.53 -23.75 -52.96
CA ILE A 312 17.57 -22.40 -53.52
C ILE A 312 18.96 -22.06 -54.08
N CYS A 313 20.03 -22.48 -53.40
CA CYS A 313 21.41 -22.23 -53.82
C CYS A 313 21.82 -23.08 -55.03
N GLN A 314 21.33 -24.31 -55.14
CA GLN A 314 21.59 -25.18 -56.30
C GLN A 314 20.82 -24.75 -57.56
N GLN A 315 19.62 -24.18 -57.42
CA GLN A 315 18.76 -23.79 -58.54
C GLN A 315 18.24 -22.34 -58.42
N PRO A 316 19.13 -21.33 -58.35
CA PRO A 316 18.75 -19.93 -58.06
C PRO A 316 17.83 -19.32 -59.13
N GLN A 317 17.89 -19.84 -60.36
CA GLN A 317 17.09 -19.39 -61.49
C GLN A 317 15.58 -19.67 -61.29
N GLN A 318 15.21 -20.77 -60.63
CA GLN A 318 13.80 -21.12 -60.39
C GLN A 318 13.12 -20.16 -59.41
N ALA A 319 13.89 -19.64 -58.45
CA ALA A 319 13.42 -18.65 -57.49
C ALA A 319 13.65 -17.19 -57.95
N LYS A 320 14.14 -16.98 -59.19
CA LYS A 320 14.51 -15.65 -59.73
C LYS A 320 15.52 -14.90 -58.85
N LEU A 321 16.47 -15.65 -58.29
CA LEU A 321 17.53 -15.17 -57.41
C LEU A 321 18.87 -15.01 -58.15
N HIS A 322 19.75 -14.21 -57.56
CA HIS A 322 21.10 -14.03 -58.07
C HIS A 322 21.89 -15.36 -58.12
N PRO A 323 22.72 -15.60 -59.16
CA PRO A 323 23.53 -16.83 -59.26
C PRO A 323 24.46 -17.08 -58.07
N GLN A 324 24.89 -16.03 -57.38
CA GLN A 324 25.73 -16.12 -56.17
C GLN A 324 24.95 -15.94 -54.86
N ILE A 325 23.67 -16.33 -54.81
CA ILE A 325 22.84 -16.15 -53.61
C ILE A 325 23.40 -16.86 -52.37
N GLN A 326 24.07 -18.01 -52.54
CA GLN A 326 24.73 -18.72 -51.45
C GLN A 326 25.76 -17.83 -50.75
N LEU A 327 26.65 -17.21 -51.53
CA LEU A 327 27.70 -16.35 -51.03
C LEU A 327 27.12 -15.06 -50.38
N ILE A 328 25.99 -14.55 -50.90
CA ILE A 328 25.26 -13.44 -50.27
C ILE A 328 24.78 -13.85 -48.87
N LEU A 329 24.15 -15.02 -48.73
CA LEU A 329 23.61 -15.50 -47.46
C LEU A 329 24.70 -15.81 -46.44
N GLU A 330 25.77 -16.48 -46.86
CA GLU A 330 26.95 -16.77 -46.01
C GLU A 330 27.60 -15.49 -45.49
N MET A 331 27.84 -14.50 -46.35
CA MET A 331 28.42 -13.23 -45.93
C MET A 331 27.49 -12.41 -45.02
N THR A 332 26.17 -12.47 -45.27
CA THR A 332 25.18 -11.71 -44.49
C THR A 332 24.99 -12.30 -43.09
N TYR A 333 24.75 -13.62 -43.00
CA TYR A 333 24.35 -14.27 -41.74
C TYR A 333 25.47 -15.05 -41.05
N GLY A 334 26.44 -15.56 -41.81
CA GLY A 334 27.62 -16.24 -41.25
C GLY A 334 28.68 -15.25 -40.78
N SER A 335 29.09 -14.33 -41.66
CA SER A 335 30.16 -13.35 -41.35
C SER A 335 29.65 -12.00 -40.82
N GLY A 336 28.34 -11.75 -40.82
CA GLY A 336 27.75 -10.51 -40.34
C GLY A 336 28.14 -9.25 -41.13
N LEU A 337 28.52 -9.39 -42.40
CA LEU A 337 29.01 -8.27 -43.21
C LEU A 337 27.86 -7.33 -43.61
N GLY A 338 28.11 -6.02 -43.55
CA GLY A 338 27.16 -5.02 -44.03
C GLY A 338 26.93 -5.09 -45.54
N GLN A 339 25.71 -4.79 -45.98
CA GLN A 339 25.27 -4.90 -47.39
C GLN A 339 26.16 -4.16 -48.41
N VAL A 340 26.83 -3.07 -48.00
CA VAL A 340 27.79 -2.32 -48.84
C VAL A 340 29.05 -3.13 -49.11
N ALA A 341 29.59 -3.81 -48.09
CA ALA A 341 30.77 -4.65 -48.22
C ALA A 341 30.49 -5.91 -49.05
N ILE A 342 29.28 -6.49 -48.89
CA ILE A 342 28.83 -7.63 -49.70
C ILE A 342 28.73 -7.26 -51.17
N ALA A 343 28.13 -6.12 -51.50
CA ALA A 343 28.00 -5.64 -52.87
C ALA A 343 29.38 -5.43 -53.54
N ALA A 344 30.35 -4.89 -52.81
CA ALA A 344 31.72 -4.72 -53.29
C ALA A 344 32.42 -6.06 -53.56
N LYS A 345 32.37 -6.99 -52.58
CA LYS A 345 32.99 -8.33 -52.71
C LYS A 345 32.40 -9.14 -53.87
N ILE A 346 31.08 -9.11 -54.05
CA ILE A 346 30.45 -9.86 -55.15
C ILE A 346 30.78 -9.24 -56.51
N THR A 347 30.87 -7.90 -56.57
CA THR A 347 31.31 -7.20 -57.79
C THR A 347 32.73 -7.58 -58.18
N GLU A 348 33.63 -7.70 -57.19
CA GLU A 348 35.00 -8.15 -57.36
C GLU A 348 35.07 -9.60 -57.87
N ILE A 349 34.29 -10.51 -57.29
CA ILE A 349 34.31 -11.95 -57.62
C ILE A 349 33.62 -12.25 -58.95
N THR A 350 32.54 -11.54 -59.30
CA THR A 350 31.67 -11.91 -60.43
C THR A 350 31.90 -11.07 -61.68
N THR A 351 32.74 -10.04 -61.65
CA THR A 351 32.88 -9.03 -62.74
C THR A 351 31.58 -8.30 -63.12
N VAL A 352 30.49 -8.54 -62.38
CA VAL A 352 29.15 -7.94 -62.58
C VAL A 352 28.92 -6.95 -61.44
N VAL A 353 28.66 -5.68 -61.78
CA VAL A 353 28.46 -4.62 -60.80
C VAL A 353 27.13 -4.80 -60.08
N ILE A 354 27.18 -5.05 -58.77
CA ILE A 354 26.02 -5.14 -57.88
C ILE A 354 26.03 -3.94 -56.93
N LYS A 355 24.87 -3.30 -56.75
CA LYS A 355 24.64 -2.18 -55.83
C LYS A 355 24.03 -2.68 -54.52
N GLN A 356 24.26 -1.96 -53.42
CA GLN A 356 23.73 -2.30 -52.08
C GLN A 356 22.22 -2.63 -52.08
N TYR A 357 21.39 -1.82 -52.74
CA TYR A 357 19.94 -2.07 -52.79
C TYR A 357 19.57 -3.38 -53.50
N GLN A 358 20.44 -3.91 -54.37
CA GLN A 358 20.22 -5.19 -55.02
C GLN A 358 20.45 -6.34 -54.04
N VAL A 359 21.45 -6.24 -53.14
CA VAL A 359 21.66 -7.21 -52.06
C VAL A 359 20.42 -7.28 -51.16
N SER A 360 19.89 -6.13 -50.72
CA SER A 360 18.64 -6.08 -49.94
C SER A 360 17.46 -6.70 -50.69
N ARG A 361 17.30 -6.41 -51.98
CA ARG A 361 16.22 -7.00 -52.80
C ARG A 361 16.34 -8.52 -52.97
N GLU A 362 17.56 -9.04 -53.07
CA GLU A 362 17.78 -10.50 -53.15
C GLU A 362 17.45 -11.18 -51.81
N LEU A 363 17.84 -10.59 -50.68
CA LEU A 363 17.44 -11.06 -49.35
C LEU A 363 15.91 -11.05 -49.19
N ASP A 364 15.23 -9.97 -49.58
CA ASP A 364 13.77 -9.88 -49.57
C ASP A 364 13.08 -10.96 -50.43
N LYS A 365 13.71 -11.40 -51.52
CA LYS A 365 13.18 -12.50 -52.33
C LYS A 365 13.36 -13.83 -51.62
N VAL A 366 14.51 -14.07 -50.98
CA VAL A 366 14.77 -15.27 -50.17
C VAL A 366 13.75 -15.36 -49.02
N TYR A 367 13.56 -14.28 -48.26
CA TYR A 367 12.58 -14.22 -47.18
C TYR A 367 11.16 -14.56 -47.65
N ARG A 368 10.72 -13.96 -48.76
CA ARG A 368 9.39 -14.23 -49.33
C ARG A 368 9.24 -15.67 -49.82
N HIS A 369 10.29 -16.25 -50.38
CA HIS A 369 10.29 -17.63 -50.83
C HIS A 369 10.22 -18.60 -49.63
N LEU A 370 11.08 -18.42 -48.63
CA LEU A 370 11.09 -19.21 -47.41
C LEU A 370 9.75 -19.12 -46.67
N ALA A 371 9.21 -17.92 -46.46
CA ALA A 371 7.91 -17.74 -45.81
C ALA A 371 6.77 -18.43 -46.57
N LYS A 372 6.81 -18.41 -47.90
CA LYS A 372 5.79 -19.08 -48.75
C LYS A 372 5.87 -20.60 -48.65
N LYS A 373 7.08 -21.17 -48.53
CA LYS A 373 7.33 -22.61 -48.46
C LYS A 373 7.17 -23.19 -47.05
N PHE A 374 7.49 -22.39 -46.04
CA PHE A 374 7.39 -22.79 -44.63
C PHE A 374 5.94 -23.03 -44.21
N LEU A 375 5.01 -22.18 -44.65
CA LEU A 375 3.61 -22.23 -44.25
C LEU A 375 2.95 -23.60 -44.50
N PRO A 376 2.97 -24.17 -45.72
CA PRO A 376 2.48 -25.53 -45.96
C PRO A 376 3.23 -26.60 -45.16
N TRP A 377 4.56 -26.49 -45.09
CA TRP A 377 5.39 -27.48 -44.41
C TRP A 377 5.09 -27.56 -42.90
N ALA A 378 4.95 -26.40 -42.24
CA ALA A 378 4.65 -26.32 -40.82
C ALA A 378 3.25 -26.85 -40.49
N SER A 379 2.28 -26.69 -41.41
CA SER A 379 0.93 -27.25 -41.25
C SER A 379 0.96 -28.77 -41.25
N GLU A 380 1.78 -29.37 -42.12
CA GLU A 380 1.89 -30.82 -42.27
C GLU A 380 2.77 -31.47 -41.20
N ASN A 381 3.84 -30.79 -40.75
CA ASN A 381 4.89 -31.40 -39.93
C ASN A 381 4.91 -30.95 -38.45
N LEU A 382 4.28 -29.81 -38.13
CA LEU A 382 4.19 -29.26 -36.77
C LEU A 382 2.75 -29.23 -36.24
N HIS A 383 1.75 -29.58 -37.06
CA HIS A 383 0.32 -29.57 -36.70
C HIS A 383 -0.18 -28.22 -36.13
N ILE A 384 0.47 -27.11 -36.48
CA ILE A 384 0.10 -25.76 -36.05
C ILE A 384 -1.06 -25.28 -36.94
N PRO A 385 -2.26 -24.99 -36.40
CA PRO A 385 -3.36 -24.45 -37.18
C PRO A 385 -3.10 -22.99 -37.58
N PHE A 386 -3.22 -22.67 -38.87
CA PHE A 386 -2.83 -21.36 -39.42
C PHE A 386 -3.95 -20.33 -39.47
N GLN A 387 -3.61 -19.09 -39.11
CA GLN A 387 -4.40 -17.89 -39.34
C GLN A 387 -3.66 -16.91 -40.28
N SER A 388 -4.40 -16.04 -40.98
CA SER A 388 -3.84 -15.13 -42.00
C SER A 388 -2.82 -14.11 -41.46
N HIS A 389 -2.78 -13.88 -40.14
CA HIS A 389 -1.81 -13.00 -39.48
C HIS A 389 -0.41 -13.62 -39.30
N ASP A 390 -0.27 -14.94 -39.43
CA ASP A 390 0.98 -15.66 -39.12
C ASP A 390 2.10 -15.42 -40.14
N ARG A 391 1.76 -14.93 -41.34
CA ARG A 391 2.74 -14.69 -42.41
C ARG A 391 3.74 -13.58 -42.06
N GLU A 392 3.31 -12.54 -41.35
CA GLU A 392 4.18 -11.45 -40.93
C GLU A 392 5.09 -11.89 -39.77
N VAL A 393 4.54 -12.68 -38.84
CA VAL A 393 5.29 -13.28 -37.71
C VAL A 393 6.39 -14.20 -38.23
N ILE A 394 6.08 -15.09 -39.19
CA ILE A 394 7.06 -15.98 -39.81
C ILE A 394 8.13 -15.18 -40.57
N SER A 395 7.74 -14.13 -41.30
CA SER A 395 8.72 -13.29 -42.00
C SER A 395 9.75 -12.65 -41.06
N LYS A 396 9.34 -12.31 -39.83
CA LYS A 396 10.24 -11.79 -38.78
C LYS A 396 11.08 -12.89 -38.12
N ALA A 397 10.59 -14.13 -38.10
CA ALA A 397 11.29 -15.26 -37.50
C ALA A 397 12.39 -15.87 -38.39
N ILE A 398 12.28 -15.74 -39.72
CA ILE A 398 13.24 -16.32 -40.68
C ILE A 398 14.64 -15.71 -40.52
N GLU A 399 14.75 -14.41 -40.26
CA GLU A 399 16.06 -13.74 -40.10
C GLU A 399 16.87 -14.30 -38.91
N PRO A 400 16.30 -14.41 -37.68
CA PRO A 400 16.92 -15.14 -36.59
C PRO A 400 17.30 -16.59 -36.92
N TRP A 401 16.45 -17.32 -37.66
CA TRP A 401 16.74 -18.71 -38.03
C TRP A 401 17.90 -18.82 -39.01
N LEU A 402 17.99 -17.94 -40.01
CA LEU A 402 19.10 -17.88 -40.96
C LEU A 402 20.40 -17.54 -40.23
N THR A 403 20.35 -16.56 -39.33
CA THR A 403 21.50 -16.18 -38.49
C THR A 403 22.01 -17.37 -37.69
N TYR A 404 21.12 -18.05 -36.95
CA TYR A 404 21.49 -19.23 -36.16
C TYR A 404 22.03 -20.36 -37.04
N TYR A 405 21.39 -20.65 -38.17
CA TYR A 405 21.80 -21.71 -39.10
C TYR A 405 23.22 -21.48 -39.64
N TYR A 406 23.52 -20.28 -40.16
CA TYR A 406 24.84 -20.00 -40.75
C TYR A 406 25.94 -19.85 -39.69
N GLN A 407 25.64 -19.34 -38.50
CA GLN A 407 26.60 -19.28 -37.40
C GLN A 407 26.95 -20.67 -36.87
N THR A 408 25.96 -21.53 -36.68
CA THR A 408 26.18 -22.90 -36.19
C THR A 408 26.89 -23.76 -37.23
N SER A 409 26.60 -23.56 -38.52
CA SER A 409 27.24 -24.28 -39.62
C SER A 409 28.70 -23.85 -39.85
N ALA A 410 29.06 -22.60 -39.56
CA ALA A 410 30.42 -22.09 -39.67
C ALA A 410 31.34 -22.68 -38.58
N THR A 411 30.84 -22.86 -37.35
CA THR A 411 31.60 -23.52 -36.26
C THR A 411 31.93 -24.98 -36.54
N THR A 412 31.16 -25.69 -37.35
CA THR A 412 31.41 -27.10 -37.68
C THR A 412 32.43 -27.30 -38.82
N GLN A 413 32.91 -26.23 -39.45
CA GLN A 413 33.92 -26.28 -40.52
C GLN A 413 35.33 -25.89 -40.06
N GLU A 414 35.50 -25.44 -38.82
CA GLU A 414 36.79 -25.06 -38.21
C GLU A 414 37.39 -26.15 -37.28
N ASP A 415 36.70 -27.28 -37.11
CA ASP A 415 37.22 -28.53 -36.52
C ASP A 415 37.38 -29.60 -37.62
#